data_AF-A0AAD5BHW1-F1
#
_entry.id   AF-A0AAD5BHW1-F1
#
_cell.length_a   1.000
_cell.length_b   1.000
_cell.length_c   1.000
_cell.angle_alpha   90.00
_cell.angle_beta   90.00
_cell.angle_gamma   90.00
#
_symmetry.space_group_name_H-M   'P 1'
#
loop_
_entity.id
_entity.type
_entity.pdbx_description
1 polymer ?
#
loop_
_entity_poly.entity_id
_entity_poly.type
_entity_poly.pdbx_seq_one_letter_code
_entity_poly.pdbx_strand_id
1 'polypeptide(L)'
;MAEGTQDKYYLIDSTKTYQPSKPTPLQNLLHLYNLEPVAESLSRTNPDGSKNVKLRKSYKAHISDLPGKHQIPEPKSIPIGLMDPSIAQHPDIINSFDEELLKRALKFDKTPINGIPGFDVADLAIGDQQTLMRGDDRDDDKNKKRKKKHQSGGAEKKQHV
;
A
#
# COMPACT_ATOMS: atom_id res chain seq x y z
N MET A 1 51.66 7.79 59.26
CA MET A 1 50.81 8.23 58.15
C MET A 1 50.34 6.96 57.47
N ALA A 2 49.09 6.56 57.68
CA ALA A 2 48.57 5.27 57.20
C ALA A 2 48.02 5.47 55.78
N GLU A 3 48.73 4.93 54.78
CA GLU A 3 48.21 4.81 53.42
C GLU A 3 47.08 3.78 53.42
N GLY A 4 45.84 4.26 53.25
CA GLY A 4 44.67 3.40 53.10
C GLY A 4 44.75 2.66 51.78
N THR A 5 45.10 1.38 51.83
CA THR A 5 44.97 0.44 50.73
C THR A 5 43.50 0.37 50.31
N GLN A 6 43.15 1.04 49.22
CA GLN A 6 41.82 0.90 48.62
C GLN A 6 41.73 -0.49 48.00
N ASP A 7 40.86 -1.34 48.54
CA ASP A 7 40.52 -2.66 48.02
C ASP A 7 40.01 -2.55 46.58
N LYS A 8 40.92 -2.72 45.62
CA LYS A 8 40.65 -2.58 44.19
C LYS A 8 40.40 -3.96 43.59
N TYR A 9 39.13 -4.33 43.50
CA TYR A 9 38.70 -5.59 42.91
C TYR A 9 38.86 -5.57 41.38
N TYR A 10 39.40 -6.64 40.81
CA TYR A 10 39.56 -6.78 39.36
C TYR A 10 38.19 -6.78 38.67
N LEU A 11 38.03 -5.96 37.61
CA LEU A 11 36.79 -5.73 36.82
C LEU A 11 35.70 -4.86 37.44
N ILE A 12 35.86 -4.37 38.67
CA ILE A 12 34.91 -3.43 39.28
C ILE A 12 35.51 -2.02 39.20
N ASP A 13 34.93 -1.19 38.33
CA ASP A 13 35.32 0.21 38.22
C ASP A 13 34.39 1.08 39.08
N SER A 14 34.84 1.40 40.29
CA SER A 14 34.11 2.24 41.26
C SER A 14 33.87 3.68 40.77
N THR A 15 34.56 4.11 39.70
CA THR A 15 34.43 5.46 39.14
C THR A 15 33.37 5.56 38.05
N LYS A 16 32.92 4.43 37.49
CA LYS A 16 31.94 4.42 36.39
C LYS A 16 30.55 4.11 36.91
N THR A 17 29.65 5.08 36.77
CA THR A 17 28.21 4.90 36.98
C THR A 17 27.50 4.90 35.64
N TYR A 18 26.79 3.81 35.34
CA TYR A 18 25.99 3.69 34.12
C TYR A 18 24.55 4.11 34.39
N GLN A 19 24.02 4.96 33.52
CA GLN A 19 22.60 5.33 33.57
C GLN A 19 21.77 4.34 32.74
N PRO A 20 20.54 4.01 33.17
CA PRO A 20 19.65 3.19 32.36
C PRO A 20 19.33 3.91 31.04
N SER A 21 19.13 3.13 29.97
CA SER A 21 18.71 3.66 28.69
C SER A 21 17.36 4.38 28.82
N LYS A 22 17.24 5.57 28.20
CA LYS A 22 15.98 6.30 28.12
C LYS A 22 15.57 6.39 26.65
N PRO A 23 14.39 5.88 26.27
CA PRO A 23 13.39 5.19 27.10
C PRO A 23 13.84 3.78 27.54
N THR A 24 13.21 3.24 28.58
CA THR A 24 13.42 1.84 28.98
C THR A 24 12.41 0.92 28.27
N PRO A 25 12.78 -0.32 27.88
CA PRO A 25 11.86 -1.27 27.27
C PRO A 25 10.71 -1.73 28.19
N LEU A 26 10.85 -1.48 29.50
CA LEU A 26 9.83 -1.78 30.50
C LEU A 26 8.68 -0.76 30.49
N GLN A 27 8.87 0.40 29.85
CA GLN A 27 7.81 1.39 29.67
C GLN A 27 6.92 1.01 28.49
N ASN A 28 5.63 1.35 28.56
CA ASN A 28 4.76 1.27 27.40
C ASN A 28 5.17 2.35 26.38
N LEU A 29 5.98 1.94 25.40
CA LEU A 29 6.49 2.82 24.35
C LEU A 29 5.38 3.31 23.40
N LEU A 30 4.32 2.53 23.22
CA LEU A 30 3.18 2.96 22.40
C LEU A 30 2.50 4.18 23.02
N HIS A 31 2.32 4.15 24.34
CA HIS A 31 1.75 5.27 25.08
C HIS A 31 2.72 6.46 25.12
N LEU A 32 4.00 6.21 25.45
CA LEU A 32 5.03 7.26 25.57
C LEU A 32 5.17 8.09 24.28
N TYR A 33 5.09 7.44 23.12
CA TYR A 33 5.20 8.08 21.81
C TYR A 33 3.84 8.37 21.14
N ASN A 34 2.71 8.24 21.85
CA ASN A 34 1.36 8.47 21.33
C ASN A 34 1.04 7.68 20.04
N LEU A 35 1.51 6.44 19.96
CA LEU A 35 1.29 5.53 18.82
C LEU A 35 0.04 4.65 19.00
N GLU A 36 -0.65 4.75 20.14
CA GLU A 36 -1.87 3.97 20.43
C GLU A 36 -2.97 4.15 19.37
N PRO A 37 -3.31 5.38 18.91
CA PRO A 37 -4.35 5.54 17.88
C PRO A 37 -3.98 4.88 16.55
N VAL A 38 -2.70 4.93 16.19
CA VAL A 38 -2.18 4.29 14.97
C VAL A 38 -2.23 2.77 15.11
N ALA A 39 -1.79 2.25 16.26
CA ALA A 39 -1.81 0.83 16.56
C ALA A 39 -3.24 0.27 16.55
N GLU A 40 -4.20 1.00 17.12
CA GLU A 40 -5.62 0.61 17.10
C GLU A 40 -6.18 0.60 15.68
N SER A 41 -5.89 1.62 14.88
CA SER A 41 -6.38 1.72 13.49
C SER A 41 -5.89 0.59 12.56
N LEU A 42 -4.69 0.05 12.84
CA LEU A 42 -4.04 -1.00 12.03
C LEU A 42 -4.00 -2.37 12.74
N SER A 43 -4.60 -2.46 13.92
CA SER A 43 -4.65 -3.70 14.70
C SER A 43 -5.33 -4.82 13.90
N ARG A 44 -4.88 -6.07 14.07
CA ARG A 44 -5.50 -7.22 13.38
C ARG A 44 -6.88 -7.55 13.96
N THR A 45 -7.07 -7.24 15.24
CA THR A 45 -8.23 -7.57 16.04
C THR A 45 -8.71 -6.32 16.76
N ASN A 46 -10.01 -6.09 16.73
CA ASN A 46 -10.69 -5.10 17.54
C ASN A 46 -10.57 -5.46 19.04
N PRO A 47 -10.82 -4.52 19.95
CA PRO A 47 -10.90 -4.82 21.39
C PRO A 47 -11.97 -5.87 21.74
N ASP A 48 -13.00 -6.01 20.90
CA ASP A 48 -14.05 -7.05 21.00
C ASP A 48 -13.60 -8.44 20.49
N GLY A 49 -12.37 -8.57 19.99
CA GLY A 49 -11.82 -9.82 19.45
C GLY A 49 -12.25 -10.15 18.01
N SER A 50 -13.17 -9.38 17.42
CA SER A 50 -13.48 -9.45 15.99
C SER A 50 -12.31 -8.96 15.13
N LYS A 51 -12.28 -9.34 13.84
CA LYS A 51 -11.24 -8.86 12.91
C LYS A 51 -11.53 -7.40 12.55
N ASN A 52 -10.53 -6.53 12.67
CA ASN A 52 -10.67 -5.09 12.43
C ASN A 52 -10.75 -4.74 10.93
N VAL A 53 -9.62 -4.43 10.30
CA VAL A 53 -9.57 -4.04 8.88
C VAL A 53 -8.92 -5.13 8.03
N LYS A 54 -9.62 -5.54 6.97
CA LYS A 54 -9.06 -6.42 5.94
C LYS A 54 -8.21 -5.60 4.97
N LEU A 55 -6.92 -5.47 5.27
CA LEU A 55 -5.97 -4.81 4.39
C LEU A 55 -5.67 -5.65 3.13
N ARG A 56 -5.61 -4.98 1.98
CA ARG A 56 -5.08 -5.57 0.75
C ARG A 56 -3.57 -5.42 0.74
N LYS A 57 -2.86 -6.40 0.19
CA LYS A 57 -1.40 -6.34 0.01
C LYS A 57 -0.96 -5.21 -0.93
N SER A 58 -1.85 -4.79 -1.83
CA SER A 58 -1.62 -3.70 -2.78
C SER A 58 -2.45 -2.47 -2.42
N TYR A 59 -2.07 -1.32 -2.96
CA TYR A 59 -2.80 -0.05 -2.80
C TYR A 59 -4.12 0.00 -3.57
N LYS A 60 -4.67 -1.16 -4.01
CA LYS A 60 -5.94 -1.26 -4.73
C LYS A 60 -7.10 -0.59 -3.99
N ALA A 61 -7.06 -0.61 -2.66
CA ALA A 61 -8.09 0.03 -1.83
C ALA A 61 -8.12 1.56 -1.98
N HIS A 62 -7.00 2.21 -2.36
CA HIS A 62 -6.93 3.66 -2.57
C HIS A 62 -7.36 4.08 -3.98
N ILE A 63 -7.20 3.20 -4.97
CA ILE A 63 -7.53 3.47 -6.38
C ILE A 63 -8.88 2.87 -6.81
N SER A 64 -9.60 2.22 -5.89
CA SER A 64 -10.89 1.61 -6.21
C SER A 64 -12.01 2.64 -6.42
N ASP A 65 -11.84 3.84 -5.88
CA ASP A 65 -12.77 4.95 -6.08
C ASP A 65 -12.52 5.68 -7.41
N LEU A 66 -11.34 5.50 -8.01
CA LEU A 66 -11.02 6.11 -9.29
C LEU A 66 -11.78 5.40 -10.42
N PRO A 67 -12.39 6.14 -11.35
CA PRO A 67 -13.04 5.56 -12.51
C PRO A 67 -11.99 4.92 -13.43
N GLY A 68 -12.28 3.75 -13.98
CA GLY A 68 -11.32 3.06 -14.85
C GLY A 68 -10.88 1.70 -14.31
N LYS A 69 -10.31 0.88 -15.18
CA LYS A 69 -9.61 -0.34 -14.78
C LYS A 69 -8.12 -0.03 -14.59
N HIS A 70 -7.71 0.04 -13.33
CA HIS A 70 -6.32 0.31 -12.98
C HIS A 70 -5.56 -1.00 -12.75
N GLN A 71 -4.59 -1.28 -13.62
CA GLN A 71 -3.59 -2.32 -13.39
C GLN A 71 -2.52 -1.77 -12.45
N ILE A 72 -2.14 -2.55 -11.43
CA ILE A 72 -1.12 -2.14 -10.46
C ILE A 72 0.25 -2.55 -11.01
N PRO A 73 1.11 -1.61 -11.42
CA PRO A 73 2.44 -1.93 -11.91
C PRO A 73 3.28 -2.58 -10.80
N GLU A 74 4.28 -3.34 -11.23
CA GLU A 74 5.33 -3.86 -10.36
C GLU A 74 6.15 -2.72 -9.74
N PRO A 75 6.80 -2.95 -8.58
CA PRO A 75 7.57 -1.92 -7.89
C PRO A 75 8.65 -1.34 -8.81
N LYS A 76 8.45 -0.08 -9.21
CA LYS A 76 9.40 0.67 -10.03
C LYS A 76 10.63 1.01 -9.18
N SER A 77 11.80 1.06 -9.80
CA SER A 77 13.01 1.56 -9.14
C SER A 77 12.78 2.97 -8.63
N ILE A 78 13.42 3.31 -7.50
CA ILE A 78 13.38 4.68 -6.97
C ILE A 78 13.79 5.62 -8.10
N PRO A 79 13.00 6.66 -8.42
CA PRO A 79 13.32 7.56 -9.51
C PRO A 79 14.70 8.18 -9.26
N ILE A 80 15.54 8.16 -10.29
CA ILE A 80 16.91 8.71 -10.25
C ILE A 80 16.88 10.18 -9.80
N GLY A 81 15.78 10.89 -10.11
CA GLY A 81 15.59 12.27 -9.71
C GLY A 81 15.43 12.51 -8.20
N LEU A 82 15.12 11.49 -7.40
CA LEU A 82 15.19 11.61 -5.94
C LEU A 82 16.59 11.34 -5.38
N MET A 83 17.47 10.74 -6.17
CA MET A 83 18.83 10.33 -5.75
C MET A 83 19.90 11.33 -6.16
N ASP A 84 19.59 12.26 -7.07
CA ASP A 84 20.54 13.24 -7.56
C ASP A 84 20.43 14.57 -6.79
N PRO A 85 21.42 14.92 -5.94
CA PRO A 85 21.42 16.17 -5.19
C PRO A 85 21.59 17.41 -6.07
N SER A 86 22.00 17.26 -7.34
CA SER A 86 22.17 18.37 -8.29
C SER A 86 20.85 18.86 -8.89
N ILE A 87 19.74 18.13 -8.71
CA ILE A 87 18.41 18.55 -9.22
C ILE A 87 17.92 19.84 -8.60
N ALA A 88 18.24 20.10 -7.33
CA ALA A 88 17.93 21.37 -6.68
C ALA A 88 18.69 22.57 -7.27
N GLN A 89 19.75 22.33 -8.05
CA GLN A 89 20.52 23.38 -8.73
C GLN A 89 19.95 23.72 -10.10
N HIS A 90 19.14 22.83 -10.69
CA HIS A 90 18.46 23.12 -11.94
C HIS A 90 17.26 24.02 -11.65
N PRO A 91 17.16 25.19 -12.30
CA PRO A 91 15.99 26.02 -12.13
C PRO A 91 14.77 25.26 -12.69
N ASP A 92 13.69 25.19 -11.92
CA ASP A 92 12.39 24.63 -12.31
C ASP A 92 11.74 25.51 -13.40
N ILE A 93 12.37 25.60 -14.56
CA ILE A 93 11.86 26.34 -15.70
C ILE A 93 10.92 25.40 -16.45
N ILE A 94 9.69 25.29 -15.95
CA ILE A 94 8.59 24.82 -16.79
C ILE A 94 8.36 25.95 -17.80
N ASN A 95 8.92 25.80 -19.00
CA ASN A 95 8.64 26.71 -20.10
C ASN A 95 7.13 26.75 -20.35
N SER A 96 6.59 27.94 -20.57
CA SER A 96 5.20 28.07 -21.00
C SER A 96 5.00 27.30 -22.31
N PHE A 97 3.93 26.52 -22.38
CA PHE A 97 3.62 25.71 -23.54
C PHE A 97 3.06 26.58 -24.67
N ASP A 98 3.55 26.35 -25.90
CA ASP A 98 2.96 26.96 -27.09
C ASP A 98 1.65 26.23 -27.46
N GLU A 99 0.53 26.89 -27.18
CA GLU A 99 -0.81 26.38 -27.46
C GLU A 99 -1.05 26.13 -28.96
N GLU A 100 -0.46 26.93 -29.84
CA GLU A 100 -0.70 26.80 -31.29
C GLU A 100 -0.05 25.54 -31.84
N LEU A 101 1.19 25.27 -31.41
CA LEU A 101 1.91 24.06 -31.77
C LEU A 101 1.16 22.82 -31.27
N LEU A 102 0.65 22.85 -30.02
CA LEU A 102 -0.11 21.75 -29.44
C LEU A 102 -1.42 21.49 -30.18
N LYS A 103 -2.17 22.55 -30.52
CA LYS A 103 -3.41 22.48 -31.31
C LYS A 103 -3.18 21.95 -32.72
N ARG A 104 -2.01 22.16 -33.32
CA ARG A 104 -1.64 21.58 -34.61
C ARG A 104 -1.23 20.11 -34.47
N ALA A 105 -0.46 19.78 -33.43
CA ALA A 105 0.06 18.44 -33.21
C ALA A 105 -1.00 17.42 -32.76
N LEU A 106 -2.02 17.84 -32.00
CA LEU A 106 -3.10 16.97 -31.48
C LEU A 106 -4.28 16.79 -32.44
N LYS A 107 -4.11 17.10 -33.73
CA LYS A 107 -5.13 16.81 -34.75
C LYS A 107 -4.99 15.36 -35.21
N PHE A 108 -5.87 14.51 -34.70
CA PHE A 108 -5.92 13.10 -35.08
C PHE A 108 -7.03 12.86 -36.11
N ASP A 109 -6.74 12.01 -37.09
CA ASP A 109 -7.76 11.48 -37.98
C ASP A 109 -8.66 10.49 -37.24
N LYS A 110 -9.90 10.34 -37.71
CA LYS A 110 -10.84 9.38 -37.13
C LYS A 110 -10.26 7.96 -37.27
N THR A 111 -10.29 7.21 -36.19
CA THR A 111 -9.81 5.83 -36.18
C THR A 111 -10.66 4.95 -37.12
N PRO A 112 -10.03 3.97 -37.79
CA PRO A 112 -10.76 3.01 -38.62
C PRO A 112 -11.69 2.14 -37.76
N ILE A 113 -12.68 1.49 -38.38
CA ILE A 113 -13.68 0.63 -37.71
C ILE A 113 -13.05 -0.44 -36.80
N ASN A 114 -11.84 -0.92 -37.14
CA ASN A 114 -11.11 -1.93 -36.38
C ASN A 114 -10.31 -1.34 -35.18
N GLY A 115 -10.44 -0.05 -34.90
CA GLY A 115 -9.75 0.62 -33.80
C GLY A 115 -8.26 0.88 -34.08
N ILE A 116 -7.55 1.31 -33.04
CA ILE A 116 -6.10 1.50 -33.08
C ILE A 116 -5.44 0.13 -32.81
N PRO A 117 -4.54 -0.37 -33.67
CA PRO A 117 -3.86 -1.63 -33.43
C PRO A 117 -3.14 -1.65 -32.07
N GLY A 118 -3.37 -2.69 -31.27
CA GLY A 118 -2.75 -2.86 -29.96
C GLY A 118 -3.41 -2.08 -28.82
N PHE A 119 -4.50 -1.36 -29.07
CA PHE A 119 -5.26 -0.65 -28.05
C PHE A 119 -6.55 -1.40 -27.70
N ASP A 120 -6.72 -1.77 -26.42
CA ASP A 120 -7.94 -2.38 -25.93
C ASP A 120 -8.87 -1.32 -25.29
N VAL A 121 -10.10 -1.24 -25.79
CA VAL A 121 -11.13 -0.32 -25.27
C VAL A 121 -11.57 -0.73 -23.86
N ALA A 122 -11.34 -1.99 -23.46
CA ALA A 122 -11.66 -2.47 -22.12
C ALA A 122 -10.88 -1.75 -21.00
N ASP A 123 -9.70 -1.22 -21.30
CA ASP A 123 -8.88 -0.45 -20.34
C ASP A 123 -9.47 0.93 -20.05
N LEU A 124 -10.26 1.50 -20.98
CA LEU A 124 -10.97 2.76 -20.74
C LEU A 124 -12.11 2.61 -19.74
N ALA A 125 -12.63 1.40 -19.56
CA ALA A 125 -13.71 1.04 -18.62
C ALA A 125 -14.92 2.01 -18.57
N ILE A 126 -15.20 2.74 -19.66
CA ILE A 126 -16.29 3.73 -19.76
C ILE A 126 -17.67 3.09 -19.47
N GLY A 127 -17.84 1.81 -19.80
CA GLY A 127 -19.09 1.08 -19.57
C GLY A 127 -19.43 0.81 -18.09
N ASP A 128 -18.44 0.75 -17.19
CA ASP A 128 -18.69 0.48 -15.76
C ASP A 128 -19.29 1.69 -15.04
N GLN A 129 -19.08 2.92 -15.54
CA GLN A 129 -19.67 4.13 -14.94
C GLN A 129 -21.20 4.12 -14.96
N GLN A 130 -21.84 3.50 -15.98
CA GLN A 130 -23.30 3.37 -16.02
C GLN A 130 -23.84 2.42 -14.94
N THR A 131 -23.01 1.50 -14.43
CA THR A 131 -23.41 0.58 -13.36
C THR A 131 -23.23 1.17 -11.96
N LEU A 132 -22.36 2.17 -11.80
CA LEU A 132 -22.18 2.88 -10.52
C LEU A 132 -23.37 3.79 -10.17
N MET A 133 -24.16 4.21 -11.17
CA MET A 133 -25.40 4.98 -10.96
C MET A 133 -26.65 4.09 -10.83
N ARG A 134 -26.51 2.76 -10.91
CA ARG A 134 -27.64 1.82 -10.76
C ARG A 134 -27.53 1.15 -9.41
N GLY A 135 -28.16 1.78 -8.42
CA GLY A 135 -28.23 1.33 -7.03
C GLY A 135 -28.51 -0.17 -6.90
N ASP A 136 -27.74 -0.80 -6.01
CA ASP A 136 -28.25 -1.61 -4.90
C ASP A 136 -29.45 -2.52 -5.18
N ASP A 137 -29.39 -3.41 -6.19
CA ASP A 137 -30.49 -4.36 -6.45
C ASP A 137 -30.08 -5.61 -7.28
N ARG A 138 -28.92 -6.24 -7.02
CA ARG A 138 -28.57 -7.53 -7.65
C ARG A 138 -27.77 -8.49 -6.76
N ASP A 139 -28.38 -8.96 -5.68
CA ASP A 139 -27.82 -10.05 -4.86
C ASP A 139 -28.39 -11.46 -5.13
N ASP A 140 -29.38 -11.63 -6.03
CA ASP A 140 -30.08 -12.93 -6.13
C ASP A 140 -29.57 -13.94 -7.18
N ASP A 141 -28.78 -13.54 -8.18
CA ASP A 141 -28.46 -14.46 -9.30
C ASP A 141 -27.15 -15.26 -9.15
N LYS A 142 -26.28 -14.93 -8.18
CA LYS A 142 -25.02 -15.67 -7.98
C LYS A 142 -25.21 -17.02 -7.28
N ASN A 143 -26.32 -17.22 -6.56
CA ASN A 143 -26.56 -18.47 -5.82
C ASN A 143 -27.04 -19.64 -6.72
N LYS A 144 -27.62 -19.37 -7.89
CA LYS A 144 -28.08 -20.43 -8.81
C LYS A 144 -26.93 -21.17 -9.53
N LYS A 145 -25.80 -20.49 -9.78
CA LYS A 145 -24.64 -21.12 -10.46
C LYS A 145 -23.83 -22.04 -9.54
N ARG A 146 -23.80 -21.79 -8.23
CA ARG A 146 -23.07 -22.64 -7.26
C ARG A 146 -23.77 -23.98 -7.00
N LYS A 147 -25.10 -24.05 -7.06
CA LYS A 147 -25.85 -25.29 -6.81
C LYS A 147 -25.79 -26.29 -7.96
N LYS A 148 -25.60 -25.84 -9.20
CA LYS A 148 -25.53 -26.73 -10.39
C LYS A 148 -24.19 -27.44 -10.56
N LYS A 149 -23.10 -26.91 -9.97
CA LYS A 149 -21.76 -27.51 -10.07
C LYS A 149 -21.51 -28.63 -9.05
N HIS A 150 -22.34 -28.74 -8.00
CA HIS A 150 -22.16 -29.73 -6.93
C HIS A 150 -22.83 -31.09 -7.22
N GLN A 151 -23.56 -31.22 -8.34
CA GLN A 151 -24.30 -32.44 -8.69
C GLN A 151 -23.63 -33.30 -9.78
N SER A 152 -22.44 -32.94 -10.26
CA SER A 152 -21.77 -33.67 -11.35
C SER A 152 -20.28 -33.88 -11.05
N GLY A 153 -19.92 -35.13 -10.75
CA GLY A 153 -18.56 -35.63 -10.54
C GLY A 153 -18.14 -35.56 -9.06
N GLY A 154 -17.89 -36.65 -8.35
CA GLY A 154 -17.34 -37.95 -8.75
C GLY A 154 -16.23 -38.26 -7.74
N ALA A 155 -16.23 -39.48 -7.20
CA ALA A 155 -15.55 -39.91 -5.97
C ALA A 155 -14.01 -39.76 -5.89
N GLU A 156 -13.51 -39.97 -4.65
CA GLU A 156 -12.12 -40.35 -4.23
C GLU A 156 -11.09 -39.21 -4.08
N LYS A 157 -10.22 -39.11 -3.06
CA LYS A 157 -9.71 -40.03 -2.03
C LYS A 157 -9.14 -39.21 -0.85
N LYS A 158 -9.15 -39.79 0.35
CA LYS A 158 -8.46 -39.32 1.56
C LYS A 158 -6.94 -39.41 1.40
N GLN A 159 -6.21 -38.45 1.98
CA GLN A 159 -5.14 -38.61 3.01
C GLN A 159 -4.21 -37.41 3.00
N HIS A 160 -3.81 -36.93 4.18
CA HIS A 160 -2.40 -36.95 4.56
C HIS A 160 -2.24 -36.88 6.08
N VAL A 161 -1.22 -37.63 6.52
CA VAL A 161 -0.63 -37.79 7.86
C VAL A 161 -0.26 -36.44 8.48
#